data_AF-A0A3A9FDF6-F1
#
_entry.id   AF-A0A3A9FDF6-F1
#
_cell.length_a   1.000
_cell.length_b   1.000
_cell.length_c   1.000
_cell.angle_alpha   90.00
_cell.angle_beta   90.00
_cell.angle_gamma   90.00
#
_symmetry.space_group_name_H-M   'P 1'
#
loop_
_entity.id
_entity.type
_entity.pdbx_description
1 polymer ?
#
loop_
_entity_poly.entity_id
_entity_poly.type
_entity_poly.pdbx_seq_one_letter_code
_entity_poly.pdbx_strand_id
1 'polypeptide(L)'
;MIFFNHDYYIWGIVRNKGKKYDMYLHNYKEALLYYLYLVSSKNKVYSGFRALVNISGRTLRYLLEICNEIFEIAIANEKFLYVEPKAISYKTQTDAIYEISNKRVRQISAIPEIEINIRTFIIALGKICQAHHKELRISKIEPNHFSIKSSSGKIEENIGIFLKEYITRGVLIKCKNSKVKNANYIGADEYLYVLHPIYTLSFQISWRRKQKIEFDIKEINTLISNNTAKITSLDKGTQPIVKCNG
;
A
#
# COMPACT_ATOMS: atom_id res chain seq x y z
N MET A 1 2.80 7.36 14.74
CA MET A 1 1.56 6.64 15.08
C MET A 1 1.38 6.82 16.57
N ILE A 2 0.48 7.72 16.94
CA ILE A 2 0.12 7.95 18.35
C ILE A 2 -1.01 6.95 18.62
N PHE A 3 -0.77 6.00 19.52
CA PHE A 3 -1.73 4.94 19.86
C PHE A 3 -2.59 5.37 21.06
N PHE A 4 -3.89 5.07 21.03
CA PHE A 4 -4.84 5.37 22.10
C PHE A 4 -4.63 4.47 23.32
N ASN A 5 -4.98 4.98 24.51
CA ASN A 5 -4.75 4.37 25.82
C ASN A 5 -5.27 2.92 25.99
N HIS A 6 -6.26 2.49 25.20
CA HIS A 6 -6.86 1.16 25.33
C HIS A 6 -5.96 0.01 24.81
N ASP A 7 -5.00 0.32 23.94
CA ASP A 7 -4.03 -0.64 23.42
C ASP A 7 -3.13 -1.18 24.56
N TYR A 8 -2.69 -0.32 25.48
CA TYR A 8 -1.68 -0.67 26.47
C TYR A 8 -2.06 -1.83 27.40
N TYR A 9 -3.36 -2.02 27.67
CA TYR A 9 -3.83 -3.05 28.61
C TYR A 9 -3.67 -4.48 28.06
N ILE A 10 -4.19 -4.75 26.86
CA ILE A 10 -4.06 -6.07 26.22
C ILE A 10 -2.59 -6.37 25.91
N TRP A 11 -1.83 -5.37 25.46
CA TRP A 11 -0.40 -5.53 25.19
C TRP A 11 0.43 -5.78 26.45
N GLY A 12 0.03 -5.23 27.60
CA GLY A 12 0.68 -5.49 28.89
C GLY A 12 0.58 -6.94 29.35
N ILE A 13 -0.59 -7.57 29.15
CA ILE A 13 -0.83 -8.97 29.53
C ILE A 13 0.04 -9.94 28.70
N VAL A 14 0.19 -9.68 27.39
CA VAL A 14 0.95 -10.56 26.49
C VAL A 14 2.46 -10.44 26.72
N ARG A 15 2.98 -9.26 27.09
CA ARG A 15 4.41 -9.08 27.44
C ARG A 15 4.84 -9.92 28.64
N ASN A 16 3.97 -10.07 29.62
CA ASN A 16 4.25 -10.84 30.83
C ASN A 16 4.33 -12.37 30.58
N LYS A 17 4.02 -12.86 29.37
CA LYS A 17 4.12 -14.29 29.02
C LYS A 17 5.49 -14.72 28.45
N GLY A 18 6.46 -13.80 28.38
CA GLY A 18 7.87 -14.11 28.10
C GLY A 18 8.40 -13.59 26.75
N LYS A 19 9.74 -13.55 26.61
CA LYS A 19 10.47 -12.92 25.48
C LYS A 19 10.03 -13.38 24.09
N LYS A 20 9.58 -14.64 23.96
CA LYS A 20 9.03 -15.17 22.70
C LYS A 20 7.81 -14.36 22.27
N TYR A 21 6.88 -14.11 23.19
CA TYR A 21 5.64 -13.39 22.91
C TYR A 21 5.87 -11.91 22.63
N ASP A 22 6.87 -11.26 23.26
CA ASP A 22 7.31 -9.91 22.90
C ASP A 22 7.74 -9.80 21.44
N MET A 23 8.47 -10.81 20.95
CA MET A 23 8.90 -10.85 19.56
C MET A 23 7.73 -11.07 18.60
N TYR A 24 6.77 -11.94 18.94
CA TYR A 24 5.53 -12.11 18.16
C TYR A 24 4.73 -10.79 18.13
N LEU A 25 4.56 -10.14 19.28
CA LEU A 25 3.90 -8.84 19.37
C LEU A 25 4.57 -7.80 18.48
N HIS A 26 5.89 -7.65 18.59
CA HIS A 26 6.64 -6.71 17.77
C HIS A 26 6.45 -6.97 16.26
N ASN A 27 6.41 -8.24 15.86
CA ASN A 27 6.34 -8.62 14.45
C ASN A 27 4.93 -8.52 13.85
N TYR A 28 3.89 -8.82 14.65
CA TYR A 28 2.52 -9.00 14.16
C TYR A 28 1.52 -7.95 14.64
N LYS A 29 1.87 -7.09 15.62
CA LYS A 29 0.97 -6.05 16.15
C LYS A 29 0.37 -5.18 15.05
N GLU A 30 1.21 -4.68 14.14
CA GLU A 30 0.77 -3.81 13.06
C GLU A 30 -0.12 -4.56 12.05
N ALA A 31 0.25 -5.80 11.70
CA ALA A 31 -0.55 -6.64 10.81
C ALA A 31 -1.96 -6.89 11.38
N LEU A 32 -2.03 -7.24 12.66
CA LEU A 32 -3.28 -7.48 13.38
C LEU A 32 -4.13 -6.22 13.45
N LEU A 33 -3.54 -5.09 13.84
CA LEU A 33 -4.26 -3.82 13.93
C LEU A 33 -4.83 -3.42 12.56
N TYR A 34 -4.05 -3.59 11.50
CA TYR A 34 -4.46 -3.29 10.14
C TYR A 34 -5.56 -4.22 9.63
N TYR A 35 -5.52 -5.49 10.02
CA TYR A 35 -6.59 -6.45 9.78
C TYR A 35 -7.87 -6.05 10.52
N LEU A 36 -7.77 -5.65 11.80
CA LEU A 36 -8.91 -5.17 12.58
C LEU A 36 -9.57 -3.94 11.96
N TYR A 37 -8.80 -2.96 11.48
CA TYR A 37 -9.33 -1.83 10.72
C TYR A 37 -10.09 -2.29 9.46
N LEU A 38 -9.53 -3.23 8.72
CA LEU A 38 -10.14 -3.77 7.49
C LEU A 38 -11.48 -4.45 7.78
N VAL A 39 -11.54 -5.36 8.76
CA VAL A 39 -12.77 -6.12 9.08
C VAL A 39 -13.83 -5.29 9.81
N SER A 40 -13.42 -4.23 10.53
CA SER A 40 -14.35 -3.29 11.16
C SER A 40 -14.82 -2.17 10.23
N SER A 41 -14.37 -2.17 8.97
CA SER A 41 -14.65 -1.11 7.99
C SER A 41 -14.30 0.29 8.50
N LYS A 42 -13.28 0.40 9.35
CA LYS A 42 -12.76 1.66 9.88
C LYS A 42 -11.47 2.05 9.15
N ASN A 43 -11.29 3.35 8.96
CA ASN A 43 -10.05 3.90 8.41
C ASN A 43 -8.89 3.72 9.40
N LYS A 44 -7.73 3.31 8.87
CA LYS A 44 -6.48 3.30 9.62
C LYS A 44 -6.12 4.75 9.99
N VAL A 45 -5.70 4.97 11.23
CA VAL A 45 -5.37 6.32 11.70
C VAL A 45 -3.97 6.74 11.24
N TYR A 46 -3.87 7.91 10.61
CA TYR A 46 -2.63 8.51 10.15
C TYR A 46 -2.50 9.94 10.64
N SER A 47 -1.51 10.15 11.51
CA SER A 47 -1.24 11.46 12.10
C SER A 47 0.23 11.66 12.43
N GLY A 48 0.61 12.93 12.50
CA GLY A 48 1.96 13.39 12.79
C GLY A 48 2.86 13.42 11.55
N PHE A 49 3.86 14.30 11.60
CA PHE A 49 4.74 14.60 10.47
C PHE A 49 5.38 13.38 9.81
N ARG A 50 5.82 12.39 10.61
CA ARG A 50 6.40 11.15 10.08
C ARG A 50 5.42 10.34 9.23
N ALA A 51 4.13 10.34 9.56
CA ALA A 51 3.13 9.69 8.71
C ALA A 51 3.01 10.44 7.37
N LEU A 52 2.91 11.77 7.42
CA LEU A 52 2.80 12.61 6.22
C LEU A 52 3.98 12.43 5.26
N VAL A 53 5.22 12.45 5.79
CA VAL A 53 6.45 12.24 5.00
C VAL A 53 6.51 10.85 4.36
N ASN A 54 6.01 9.82 5.05
CA ASN A 54 6.01 8.48 4.48
C ASN A 54 4.95 8.31 3.40
N ILE A 55 3.75 8.85 3.61
CA ILE A 55 2.63 8.77 2.67
C ILE A 55 2.87 9.65 1.44
N SER A 56 3.60 10.76 1.61
CA SER A 56 4.06 11.56 0.49
C SER A 56 5.10 10.86 -0.40
N GLY A 57 5.60 9.69 -0.01
CA GLY A 57 6.60 8.95 -0.79
C GLY A 57 7.94 9.69 -0.92
N ARG A 58 8.21 10.64 -0.01
CA ARG A 58 9.32 11.61 -0.10
C ARG A 58 9.21 12.60 -1.26
N THR A 59 8.02 12.75 -1.84
CA THR A 59 7.75 13.78 -2.84
C THR A 59 7.25 15.04 -2.14
N LEU A 60 8.02 16.13 -2.22
CA LEU A 60 7.69 17.40 -1.57
C LEU A 60 6.31 17.92 -2.00
N ARG A 61 5.97 17.81 -3.29
CA ARG A 61 4.66 18.19 -3.82
C ARG A 61 3.50 17.51 -3.07
N TYR A 62 3.60 16.20 -2.85
CA TYR A 62 2.56 15.46 -2.12
C TYR A 62 2.56 15.78 -0.63
N LEU A 63 3.72 16.06 -0.04
CA LEU A 63 3.78 16.51 1.35
C LEU A 63 3.05 17.85 1.53
N LEU A 64 3.32 18.83 0.65
CA LEU A 64 2.67 20.13 0.68
C LEU A 64 1.17 20.04 0.43
N GLU A 65 0.74 19.21 -0.52
CA GLU A 65 -0.67 18.96 -0.80
C GLU A 65 -1.39 18.36 0.41
N ILE A 66 -0.79 17.36 1.07
CA ILE A 66 -1.33 16.79 2.31
C ILE A 66 -1.43 17.86 3.40
N CYS A 67 -0.37 18.65 3.62
CA CYS A 67 -0.39 19.71 4.62
C CYS A 67 -1.48 20.75 4.32
N ASN A 68 -1.61 21.18 3.07
CA ASN A 68 -2.63 22.14 2.66
C ASN A 68 -4.04 21.63 2.97
N GLU A 69 -4.36 20.39 2.56
CA GLU A 69 -5.66 19.78 2.84
C GLU A 69 -5.95 19.68 4.35
N ILE A 70 -4.93 19.33 5.15
CA ILE A 70 -5.05 19.28 6.62
C ILE A 70 -5.42 20.65 7.19
N PHE A 71 -4.74 21.72 6.75
CA PHE A 71 -5.01 23.07 7.23
C PHE A 71 -6.39 23.57 6.79
N GLU A 72 -6.77 23.35 5.53
CA GLU A 72 -8.11 23.71 5.02
C GLU A 72 -9.22 23.08 5.86
N ILE A 73 -9.14 21.77 6.12
CA ILE A 73 -10.13 21.06 6.94
C ILE A 73 -10.09 21.55 8.39
N ALA A 74 -8.90 21.81 8.96
CA ALA A 74 -8.76 22.29 10.33
C ALA A 74 -9.33 23.71 10.51
N ILE A 75 -9.14 24.59 9.53
CA ILE A 75 -9.72 25.95 9.54
C ILE A 75 -11.25 25.84 9.51
N ALA A 76 -11.79 25.02 8.61
CA ALA A 76 -13.23 24.85 8.46
C ALA A 76 -13.91 24.19 9.67
N ASN A 77 -13.30 23.13 10.22
CA ASN A 77 -13.98 22.23 11.16
C ASN A 77 -13.47 22.32 12.60
N GLU A 78 -12.23 22.75 12.82
CA GLU A 78 -11.60 22.86 14.16
C GLU A 78 -11.37 24.31 14.58
N LYS A 79 -11.80 25.29 13.78
CA LYS A 79 -11.57 26.73 14.01
C LYS A 79 -10.08 27.04 14.20
N PHE A 80 -9.22 26.35 13.45
CA PHE A 80 -7.78 26.59 13.49
C PHE A 80 -7.49 28.03 13.03
N LEU A 81 -6.63 28.73 13.76
CA LEU A 81 -6.16 30.07 13.44
C LEU A 81 -4.63 30.09 13.42
N TYR A 82 -4.04 30.68 12.38
CA TYR A 82 -2.58 30.80 12.27
C TYR A 82 -1.97 31.67 13.37
N VAL A 83 -2.72 32.65 13.89
CA VAL A 83 -2.26 33.57 14.95
C VAL A 83 -2.21 32.92 16.33
N GLU A 84 -2.98 31.85 16.55
CA GLU A 84 -3.04 31.09 17.80
C GLU A 84 -3.07 29.59 17.46
N PRO A 85 -1.95 29.02 16.99
CA PRO A 85 -1.94 27.68 16.42
C PRO A 85 -2.21 26.63 17.51
N LYS A 86 -3.26 25.84 17.31
CA LYS A 86 -3.59 24.68 18.14
C LYS A 86 -3.20 23.39 17.44
N ALA A 87 -2.98 22.33 18.21
CA ALA A 87 -2.72 21.02 17.66
C ALA A 87 -3.95 20.53 16.87
N ILE A 88 -3.77 20.30 15.57
CA ILE A 88 -4.82 19.75 14.69
C ILE A 88 -5.09 18.30 15.07
N SER A 89 -6.36 17.91 15.19
CA SER A 89 -6.71 16.57 15.63
C SER A 89 -6.19 15.47 14.68
N TYR A 90 -5.92 14.29 15.24
CA TYR A 90 -5.53 13.11 14.45
C TYR A 90 -6.61 12.72 13.44
N LYS A 91 -7.88 13.03 13.73
CA LYS A 91 -9.03 12.72 12.88
C LYS A 91 -8.97 13.58 11.62
N THR A 92 -8.85 14.89 11.77
CA THR A 92 -8.68 15.82 10.64
C THR A 92 -7.46 15.47 9.79
N GLN A 93 -6.34 15.14 10.44
CA GLN A 93 -5.16 14.69 9.71
C GLN A 93 -5.43 13.40 8.90
N THR A 94 -6.10 12.41 9.51
CA THR A 94 -6.43 11.15 8.83
C THR A 94 -7.37 11.40 7.66
N ASP A 95 -8.46 12.13 7.89
CA ASP A 95 -9.50 12.40 6.90
C ASP A 95 -8.94 13.14 5.69
N ALA A 96 -8.08 14.15 5.90
CA ALA A 96 -7.38 14.88 4.84
C ALA A 96 -6.53 13.96 3.95
N ILE A 97 -5.75 13.05 4.56
CA ILE A 97 -4.87 12.16 3.81
C ILE A 97 -5.70 11.14 2.99
N TYR A 98 -6.80 10.63 3.55
CA TYR A 98 -7.72 9.77 2.79
C TYR A 98 -8.38 10.53 1.64
N GLU A 99 -8.78 11.78 1.84
CA GLU A 99 -9.38 12.61 0.79
C GLU A 99 -8.39 12.83 -0.36
N ILE A 100 -7.14 13.20 -0.06
CA ILE A 100 -6.07 13.31 -1.07
C ILE A 100 -5.83 11.98 -1.79
N SER A 101 -5.73 10.87 -1.07
CA SER A 101 -5.53 9.55 -1.68
C SER A 101 -6.65 9.22 -2.66
N ASN A 102 -7.90 9.35 -2.22
CA ASN A 102 -9.08 9.06 -3.02
C ASN A 102 -9.16 10.00 -4.23
N LYS A 103 -8.92 11.30 -4.03
CA LYS A 103 -8.86 12.31 -5.09
C LYS A 103 -7.82 11.93 -6.14
N ARG A 104 -6.64 11.48 -5.75
CA ARG A 104 -5.59 11.04 -6.67
C ARG A 104 -6.00 9.80 -7.48
N VAL A 105 -6.63 8.80 -6.87
CA VAL A 105 -7.18 7.63 -7.60
C VAL A 105 -8.32 8.04 -8.54
N ARG A 106 -9.12 9.06 -8.20
CA ARG A 106 -10.17 9.59 -9.09
C ARG A 106 -9.61 10.38 -10.26
N GLN A 107 -8.59 11.21 -10.01
CA GLN A 107 -8.02 12.15 -10.98
C GLN A 107 -6.98 11.53 -11.91
N ILE A 108 -6.44 10.35 -11.58
CA ILE A 108 -5.52 9.68 -12.47
C ILE A 108 -6.25 9.24 -13.74
N SER A 109 -6.08 10.01 -14.80
CA SER A 109 -6.78 9.81 -16.06
C SER A 109 -6.17 8.62 -16.81
N ALA A 110 -7.02 7.88 -17.51
CA ALA A 110 -6.59 7.14 -18.68
C ALA A 110 -6.08 8.17 -19.70
N ILE A 111 -4.93 7.93 -20.33
CA ILE A 111 -4.48 8.76 -21.44
C ILE A 111 -5.14 8.17 -22.69
N PRO A 112 -6.12 8.85 -23.31
CA PRO A 112 -6.85 8.29 -24.44
C PRO A 112 -5.90 7.95 -25.60
N GLU A 113 -4.82 8.72 -25.76
CA GLU A 113 -3.88 8.59 -26.88
C GLU A 113 -3.00 7.34 -26.84
N ILE A 114 -2.91 6.61 -25.71
CA ILE A 114 -1.96 5.49 -25.56
C ILE A 114 -2.68 4.16 -25.23
N GLU A 115 -4.02 4.12 -25.19
CA GLU A 115 -4.82 2.96 -24.72
C GLU A 115 -4.40 2.42 -23.31
N ILE A 116 -3.53 3.14 -22.59
CA ILE A 116 -3.08 2.78 -21.25
C ILE A 116 -4.08 3.35 -20.24
N ASN A 117 -4.89 2.47 -19.66
CA ASN A 117 -5.79 2.85 -18.59
C ASN A 117 -5.10 2.71 -17.23
N ILE A 118 -4.33 3.74 -16.87
CA ILE A 118 -3.61 3.86 -15.59
C ILE A 118 -4.51 3.60 -14.39
N ARG A 119 -5.74 4.09 -14.47
CA ARG A 119 -6.74 3.94 -13.42
C ARG A 119 -7.14 2.48 -13.23
N THR A 120 -7.39 1.74 -14.31
CA THR A 120 -7.75 0.32 -14.24
C THR A 120 -6.65 -0.49 -13.56
N PHE A 121 -5.39 -0.27 -13.93
CA PHE A 121 -4.28 -0.95 -13.28
C PHE A 121 -4.15 -0.62 -11.79
N ILE A 122 -4.23 0.66 -11.40
CA ILE A 122 -4.12 1.06 -9.99
C ILE A 122 -5.23 0.43 -9.17
N ILE A 123 -6.47 0.44 -9.67
CA ILE A 123 -7.61 -0.19 -9.00
C ILE A 123 -7.40 -1.69 -8.89
N ALA A 124 -6.95 -2.35 -9.96
CA ALA A 124 -6.66 -3.77 -9.97
C ALA A 124 -5.59 -4.14 -8.93
N LEU A 125 -4.43 -3.47 -8.99
CA LEU A 125 -3.31 -3.72 -8.09
C LEU A 125 -3.70 -3.43 -6.63
N GLY A 126 -4.41 -2.33 -6.38
CA GLY A 126 -4.90 -1.98 -5.05
C GLY A 126 -5.87 -3.03 -4.50
N LYS A 127 -6.79 -3.54 -5.31
CA LYS A 127 -7.72 -4.62 -4.91
C LYS A 127 -7.01 -5.94 -4.64
N ILE A 128 -6.07 -6.35 -5.50
CA ILE A 128 -5.28 -7.57 -5.30
C ILE A 128 -4.48 -7.48 -3.99
N CYS A 129 -3.82 -6.35 -3.75
CA CYS A 129 -3.08 -6.14 -2.50
C CYS A 129 -4.00 -6.15 -1.27
N GLN A 130 -5.19 -5.56 -1.37
CA GLN A 130 -6.20 -5.60 -0.29
C GLN A 130 -6.72 -7.02 -0.07
N ALA A 131 -6.92 -7.81 -1.13
CA ALA A 131 -7.38 -9.20 -1.03
C ALA A 131 -6.38 -10.07 -0.27
N HIS A 132 -5.08 -9.91 -0.50
CA HIS A 132 -4.04 -10.59 0.28
C HIS A 132 -4.07 -10.25 1.78
N HIS A 133 -4.58 -9.08 2.15
CA HIS A 133 -4.75 -8.71 3.56
C HIS A 133 -5.94 -9.42 4.22
N LYS A 134 -6.93 -9.86 3.44
CA LYS A 134 -8.06 -10.63 3.97
C LYS A 134 -7.71 -12.09 4.27
N GLU A 135 -6.54 -12.58 3.83
CA GLU A 135 -6.07 -13.92 4.20
C GLU A 135 -5.93 -14.02 5.74
N LEU A 136 -6.56 -15.03 6.35
CA LEU A 136 -6.58 -15.26 7.80
C LEU A 136 -5.19 -15.46 8.45
N ARG A 137 -4.13 -15.50 7.65
CA ARG A 137 -2.76 -15.57 8.16
C ARG A 137 -2.33 -14.19 8.62
N ILE A 138 -2.68 -13.85 9.87
CA ILE A 138 -2.30 -12.61 10.61
C ILE A 138 -0.79 -12.32 10.53
N SER A 139 0.04 -13.32 10.19
CA SER A 139 1.49 -13.18 10.09
C SER A 139 1.99 -12.31 8.93
N LYS A 140 1.11 -11.90 8.01
CA LYS A 140 1.47 -11.19 6.79
C LYS A 140 0.91 -9.76 6.81
N ILE A 141 1.81 -8.76 6.70
CA ILE A 141 1.40 -7.38 6.44
C ILE A 141 0.99 -7.28 4.97
N GLU A 142 -0.02 -6.47 4.69
CA GLU A 142 -0.52 -6.23 3.36
C GLU A 142 0.60 -5.82 2.37
N PRO A 143 0.67 -6.45 1.19
CA PRO A 143 1.64 -6.06 0.18
C PRO A 143 1.27 -4.70 -0.42
N ASN A 144 2.28 -3.98 -0.89
CA ASN A 144 2.10 -2.72 -1.62
C ASN A 144 3.09 -2.56 -2.79
N HIS A 145 3.79 -3.65 -3.13
CA HIS A 145 4.78 -3.70 -4.18
C HIS A 145 4.85 -5.10 -4.78
N PHE A 146 5.36 -5.18 -5.99
CA PHE A 146 5.51 -6.43 -6.71
C PHE A 146 6.87 -6.55 -7.40
N SER A 147 7.27 -7.79 -7.71
CA SER A 147 8.34 -8.13 -8.64
C SER A 147 7.76 -8.87 -9.84
N ILE A 148 8.52 -8.91 -10.93
CA ILE A 148 8.14 -9.63 -12.14
C ILE A 148 9.06 -10.84 -12.29
N LYS A 149 8.50 -12.03 -12.44
CA LYS A 149 9.24 -13.25 -12.72
C LYS A 149 9.19 -13.54 -14.21
N SER A 150 10.36 -13.75 -14.81
CA SER A 150 10.50 -14.16 -16.20
C SER A 150 11.40 -15.37 -16.30
N SER A 151 10.92 -16.44 -16.93
CA SER A 151 11.71 -17.65 -17.20
C SER A 151 12.85 -17.39 -18.18
N SER A 152 12.69 -16.44 -19.10
CA SER A 152 13.71 -16.04 -20.07
C SER A 152 14.67 -14.96 -19.53
N GLY A 153 14.45 -14.49 -18.30
CA GLY A 153 15.17 -13.34 -17.72
C GLY A 153 14.77 -11.99 -18.31
N LYS A 154 14.10 -11.95 -19.47
CA LYS A 154 13.74 -10.71 -20.17
C LYS A 154 12.30 -10.28 -19.85
N ILE A 155 12.07 -8.97 -19.77
CA ILE A 155 10.74 -8.35 -19.75
C ILE A 155 10.37 -8.02 -21.20
N GLU A 156 9.13 -8.30 -21.58
CA GLU A 156 8.59 -7.93 -22.90
C GLU A 156 8.56 -6.40 -23.08
N GLU A 157 8.77 -5.92 -24.30
CA GLU A 157 8.93 -4.49 -24.58
C GLU A 157 7.70 -3.66 -24.18
N ASN A 158 6.50 -4.16 -24.47
CA ASN A 158 5.21 -3.56 -24.08
C ASN A 158 5.11 -3.37 -22.56
N ILE A 159 5.52 -4.37 -21.77
CA ILE A 159 5.57 -4.29 -20.30
C ILE A 159 6.62 -3.26 -19.88
N GLY A 160 7.77 -3.21 -20.54
CA GLY A 160 8.81 -2.22 -20.29
C GLY A 160 8.32 -0.77 -20.49
N ILE A 161 7.65 -0.50 -21.61
CA ILE A 161 7.03 0.81 -21.93
C ILE A 161 5.99 1.16 -20.87
N PHE A 162 5.10 0.22 -20.55
CA PHE A 162 4.10 0.37 -19.50
C PHE A 162 4.74 0.77 -18.17
N LEU A 163 5.72 0.01 -17.67
CA LEU A 163 6.35 0.28 -16.38
C LEU A 163 7.01 1.66 -16.37
N LYS A 164 7.68 2.04 -17.48
CA LYS A 164 8.29 3.36 -17.62
C LYS A 164 7.25 4.48 -17.51
N GLU A 165 6.12 4.37 -18.22
CA GLU A 165 5.06 5.38 -18.15
C GLU A 165 4.50 5.57 -16.75
N TYR A 166 4.27 4.48 -16.02
CA TYR A 166 3.74 4.54 -14.65
C TYR A 166 4.75 5.12 -13.67
N ILE A 167 6.04 4.88 -13.88
CA ILE A 167 7.11 5.51 -13.09
C ILE A 167 7.18 7.01 -13.40
N THR A 168 7.20 7.40 -14.67
CA THR A 168 7.23 8.80 -15.11
C THR A 168 6.07 9.60 -14.53
N ARG A 169 4.89 8.98 -14.43
CA ARG A 169 3.66 9.60 -13.89
C ARG A 169 3.56 9.55 -12.37
N GLY A 170 4.57 9.01 -11.67
CA GLY A 170 4.61 8.93 -10.21
C GLY A 170 3.63 7.93 -9.61
N VAL A 171 3.15 6.97 -10.40
CA VAL A 171 2.25 5.89 -9.95
C VAL A 171 3.04 4.78 -9.27
N LEU A 172 4.13 4.39 -9.91
CA LEU A 172 5.02 3.35 -9.42
C LEU A 172 6.37 3.96 -9.04
N ILE A 173 6.94 3.48 -7.94
CA ILE A 173 8.32 3.75 -7.56
C ILE A 173 9.14 2.51 -7.89
N LYS A 174 10.15 2.67 -8.75
CA LYS A 174 11.12 1.62 -9.07
C LYS A 174 12.21 1.56 -8.00
N CYS A 175 12.44 0.39 -7.42
CA CYS A 175 13.46 0.17 -6.40
C CYS A 175 14.30 -1.06 -6.78
N LYS A 176 15.60 -1.04 -6.53
CA LYS A 176 16.43 -2.26 -6.66
C LYS A 176 16.01 -3.31 -5.64
N ASN A 177 15.92 -4.56 -6.08
CA ASN A 177 15.64 -5.72 -5.23
C ASN A 177 16.95 -6.21 -4.61
N SER A 178 17.26 -5.75 -3.40
CA SER A 178 18.51 -6.07 -2.70
C SER A 178 18.64 -7.53 -2.24
N LYS A 179 17.63 -8.38 -2.46
CA LYS A 179 17.59 -9.78 -2.02
C LYS A 179 17.87 -10.79 -3.15
N VAL A 180 18.20 -10.33 -4.36
CA VAL A 180 18.55 -11.24 -5.47
C VAL A 180 19.91 -11.86 -5.19
N LYS A 181 19.92 -13.13 -4.77
CA LYS A 181 21.14 -13.89 -4.44
C LYS A 181 21.72 -14.68 -5.62
N ASN A 182 21.01 -14.80 -6.74
CA ASN A 182 21.43 -15.60 -7.89
C ASN A 182 21.85 -14.71 -9.06
N ALA A 183 23.14 -14.77 -9.41
CA ALA A 183 23.74 -14.05 -10.53
C ALA A 183 23.20 -14.45 -11.93
N ASN A 184 22.42 -15.54 -12.02
CA ASN A 184 21.97 -16.12 -13.29
C ASN A 184 20.59 -15.62 -13.78
N TYR A 185 19.91 -14.75 -13.02
CA TYR A 185 18.60 -14.19 -13.40
C TYR A 185 18.68 -12.66 -13.45
N ILE A 186 19.33 -12.12 -14.48
CA ILE A 186 19.43 -10.68 -14.70
C ILE A 186 18.24 -10.25 -15.57
N GLY A 187 17.35 -9.44 -15.01
CA GLY A 187 16.33 -8.70 -15.76
C GLY A 187 15.03 -8.47 -14.98
N ALA A 188 14.15 -9.47 -14.89
CA ALA A 188 12.79 -9.26 -14.37
C ALA A 188 12.68 -9.11 -12.82
N ASP A 189 13.44 -9.89 -12.03
CA ASP A 189 13.38 -9.85 -10.55
C ASP A 189 14.39 -8.86 -9.93
N GLU A 190 15.14 -8.12 -10.77
CA GLU A 190 16.10 -7.11 -10.32
C GLU A 190 15.43 -5.92 -9.63
N TYR A 191 14.18 -5.62 -10.00
CA TYR A 191 13.45 -4.46 -9.51
C TYR A 191 12.16 -4.83 -8.79
N LEU A 192 11.86 -4.03 -7.77
CA LEU A 192 10.55 -3.96 -7.13
C LEU A 192 9.82 -2.72 -7.63
N TYR A 193 8.57 -2.90 -7.99
CA TYR A 193 7.66 -1.84 -8.40
C TYR A 193 6.67 -1.61 -7.26
N VAL A 194 6.76 -0.43 -6.64
CA VAL A 194 5.99 -0.08 -5.45
C VAL A 194 4.87 0.85 -5.86
N LEU A 195 3.62 0.55 -5.49
CA LEU A 195 2.54 1.52 -5.63
C LEU A 195 2.87 2.74 -4.77
N HIS A 196 2.87 3.93 -5.36
CA HIS A 196 3.23 5.13 -4.63
C HIS A 196 2.35 5.27 -3.37
N PRO A 197 2.92 5.51 -2.18
CA PRO A 197 2.19 5.50 -0.90
C PRO A 197 0.93 6.36 -0.86
N ILE A 198 0.91 7.47 -1.60
CA ILE A 198 -0.26 8.35 -1.74
C ILE A 198 -1.51 7.61 -2.24
N TYR A 199 -1.38 6.54 -3.03
CA TYR A 199 -2.53 5.76 -3.54
C TYR A 199 -2.96 4.63 -2.60
N THR A 200 -2.12 4.18 -1.66
CA THR A 200 -2.38 2.93 -0.91
C THR A 200 -3.58 3.05 0.03
N LEU A 201 -3.83 4.25 0.55
CA LEU A 201 -4.91 4.50 1.52
C LEU A 201 -6.30 4.31 0.90
N SER A 202 -6.48 4.67 -0.38
CA SER A 202 -7.73 4.42 -1.12
C SER A 202 -8.15 2.96 -1.13
N PHE A 203 -7.20 2.05 -0.91
CA PHE A 203 -7.40 0.60 -0.88
C PHE A 203 -7.28 0.02 0.53
N GLN A 204 -7.23 0.84 1.57
CA GLN A 204 -6.99 0.42 2.97
C GLN A 204 -5.66 -0.33 3.15
N ILE A 205 -4.64 -0.02 2.35
CA ILE A 205 -3.30 -0.62 2.45
C ILE A 205 -2.33 0.39 3.06
N SER A 206 -1.44 -0.04 3.95
CA SER A 206 -0.40 0.83 4.48
C SER A 206 0.76 1.07 3.49
N TRP A 207 1.49 2.17 3.70
CA TRP A 207 2.71 2.52 2.98
C TRP A 207 3.90 1.61 3.31
N ARG A 208 3.74 0.70 4.28
CA ARG A 208 4.84 -0.11 4.81
C ARG A 208 5.18 -1.25 3.86
N ARG A 209 6.42 -1.26 3.37
CA ARG A 209 6.94 -2.29 2.47
C ARG A 209 7.46 -3.48 3.27
N LYS A 210 6.63 -4.50 3.50
CA LYS A 210 7.06 -5.75 4.18
C LYS A 210 6.93 -7.00 3.32
N GLN A 211 5.87 -7.10 2.52
CA GLN A 211 5.61 -8.24 1.65
C GLN A 211 5.48 -7.79 0.19
N LYS A 212 6.03 -8.58 -0.73
CA LYS A 212 5.88 -8.40 -2.18
C LYS A 212 4.87 -9.40 -2.72
N ILE A 213 4.20 -9.02 -3.81
CA ILE A 213 3.55 -9.96 -4.72
C ILE A 213 4.56 -10.31 -5.82
N GLU A 214 4.56 -11.55 -6.29
CA GLU A 214 5.36 -11.95 -7.44
C GLU A 214 4.40 -12.29 -8.57
N PHE A 215 4.51 -11.55 -9.68
CA PHE A 215 3.72 -11.80 -10.88
C PHE A 215 4.61 -12.41 -11.96
N ASP A 216 4.10 -13.37 -12.71
CA ASP A 216 4.71 -13.78 -13.97
C ASP A 216 4.33 -12.82 -15.12
N ILE A 217 4.98 -13.00 -16.27
CA ILE A 217 4.75 -12.17 -17.47
C ILE A 217 3.29 -12.22 -17.95
N LYS A 218 2.61 -13.38 -17.86
CA LYS A 218 1.20 -13.52 -18.27
C LYS A 218 0.27 -12.77 -17.33
N GLU A 219 0.55 -12.80 -16.03
CA GLU A 219 -0.21 -12.07 -15.02
C GLU A 219 -0.05 -10.56 -15.19
N ILE A 220 1.18 -10.07 -15.44
CA ILE A 220 1.39 -8.65 -15.76
C ILE A 220 0.66 -8.26 -17.05
N ASN A 221 0.78 -9.05 -18.12
CA ASN A 221 0.05 -8.79 -19.37
C ASN A 221 -1.47 -8.73 -19.13
N THR A 222 -2.00 -9.56 -18.23
CA THR A 222 -3.41 -9.52 -17.84
C THR A 222 -3.74 -8.23 -17.08
N LEU A 223 -2.90 -7.79 -16.14
CA LEU A 223 -3.09 -6.53 -15.40
C LEU A 223 -3.10 -5.29 -16.29
N ILE A 224 -2.32 -5.29 -17.37
CA ILE A 224 -2.22 -4.15 -18.29
C ILE A 224 -3.24 -4.21 -19.44
N SER A 225 -3.94 -5.32 -19.61
CA SER A 225 -4.87 -5.56 -20.75
C SER A 225 -6.18 -4.76 -20.70
N ASN A 226 -6.43 -3.99 -19.64
CA ASN A 226 -7.70 -3.32 -19.34
C ASN A 226 -8.94 -4.24 -19.24
N ASN A 227 -8.77 -5.55 -19.36
CA ASN A 227 -9.86 -6.52 -19.29
C ASN A 227 -10.19 -6.83 -17.82
N THR A 228 -11.17 -6.12 -17.27
CA THR A 228 -11.58 -6.24 -15.87
C THR A 228 -11.99 -7.66 -15.48
N ALA A 229 -12.64 -8.41 -16.37
CA ALA A 229 -13.03 -9.80 -16.11
C ALA A 229 -11.81 -10.72 -15.93
N LYS A 230 -10.80 -10.59 -16.80
CA LYS A 230 -9.53 -11.34 -16.66
C LYS A 230 -8.76 -10.90 -15.42
N ILE A 231 -8.76 -9.62 -15.10
CA ILE A 231 -8.11 -9.09 -13.88
C ILE A 231 -8.73 -9.70 -12.62
N THR A 232 -10.06 -9.82 -12.53
CA THR A 232 -10.72 -10.45 -11.37
C THR A 232 -10.31 -11.92 -11.20
N SER A 233 -9.94 -12.62 -12.29
CA SER A 233 -9.42 -13.99 -12.19
C SER A 233 -7.99 -14.08 -11.64
N LEU A 234 -7.25 -12.96 -11.56
CA LEU A 234 -5.92 -12.89 -10.93
C LEU A 234 -5.99 -12.82 -9.40
N ASP A 235 -7.18 -12.65 -8.81
CA ASP A 235 -7.36 -12.72 -7.36
C ASP A 235 -7.06 -14.14 -6.88
N LYS A 236 -5.76 -14.45 -6.72
CA LYS A 236 -5.23 -15.69 -6.14
C LYS A 236 -5.44 -15.69 -4.63
N GLY A 237 -6.67 -15.49 -4.17
CA GLY A 237 -7.11 -15.77 -2.80
C GLY A 237 -7.14 -17.27 -2.46
N THR A 238 -6.70 -18.15 -3.37
CA THR A 238 -6.85 -19.60 -3.26
C THR A 238 -5.55 -20.34 -3.52
N GLN A 239 -4.86 -20.66 -2.43
CA GLN A 239 -4.44 -22.02 -2.18
C GLN A 239 -5.14 -22.45 -0.88
N PRO A 240 -6.16 -23.33 -0.91
CA PRO A 240 -6.59 -23.99 0.31
C PRO A 240 -5.38 -24.72 0.87
N ILE A 241 -5.02 -24.46 2.12
CA ILE A 241 -4.00 -25.25 2.79
C ILE A 241 -4.56 -26.67 2.84
N VAL A 242 -3.84 -27.58 2.19
CA VAL A 242 -3.88 -29.02 2.40
C VAL A 242 -4.24 -29.28 3.86
N LYS A 243 -5.36 -29.98 4.10
CA LYS A 243 -5.67 -30.50 5.44
C LYS A 243 -4.45 -31.28 5.90
N CYS A 244 -3.70 -30.75 6.86
CA CYS A 244 -2.80 -31.57 7.65
C CYS A 244 -3.71 -32.42 8.53
N ASN A 245 -3.95 -33.65 8.08
CA ASN A 245 -4.37 -34.73 8.97
C ASN A 245 -3.20 -34.98 9.93
N GLY A 246 -3.49 -34.93 11.23
CA GLY A 246 -2.57 -35.16 12.33
C GLY A 246 -3.25 -34.83 13.64
#